data_AF-A0A7J8PUH5-F1
#
_entry.id   AF-A0A7J8PUH5-F1
#
_cell.length_a   1.000
_cell.length_b   1.000
_cell.length_c   1.000
_cell.angle_alpha   90.00
_cell.angle_beta   90.00
_cell.angle_gamma   90.00
#
_symmetry.space_group_name_H-M   'P 1'
#
loop_
_entity.id
_entity.type
_entity.pdbx_description
1 polymer ?
#
loop_
_entity_poly.entity_id
_entity_poly.type
_entity_poly.pdbx_seq_one_letter_code
_entity_poly.pdbx_strand_id
1 'polypeptide(L)'
;MKENDLVDWFVPLVKRLAAGEWFTARVSACGLFHIAYPSAPEMLKTELRSIYSQLCQDDMPMVRRSAASNLGKFAATVENAHLKAEIMQIFNNLTQDDQDSVRLLAVEGFAALGKLLEPQDCVAHIIPVIVNFSQDKSWRVRYMVANQLYELCEAVGPQPTRTDLVPAYVRLLRDNEAEVRIAAAGKVTKFSQILSPELANHHILPCVKELSSDSSQHVRSALASVIMGMAPVLGKDKCVQARGTNINYLLWDWTDRRSFHSVVDATIEQLLPISLSLLKDEFPDVRLNIISKLDQVNQVVGIDLLSQSLLPAIVELAEDRHWRVRLAIIEYIPLLASQLGVGFFDDKLGTLCMQWLQDKVYSIRDAAANNLIRLAEEFGRDWAMEHIIPQVLEMANSPHYLYRMTILRSISILAPVMGSEIACSKLLPVVVNASKDRVANIKFNVAKVLQSLVPIVDKSVAEKTIYPCLVELSEDSDVDVRYFANQGLQSINHATMS
;
A
#
# COMPACT_ATOMS: atom_id res chain seq x y z
N MET A 1 -20.32 -37.53 10.89
CA MET A 1 -20.05 -38.82 11.56
C MET A 1 -20.71 -38.78 12.92
N LYS A 2 -21.26 -39.89 13.39
CA LYS A 2 -21.67 -39.99 14.80
C LYS A 2 -20.41 -40.04 15.66
N GLU A 3 -20.50 -39.62 16.92
CA GLU A 3 -19.34 -39.58 17.83
C GLU A 3 -18.67 -40.96 17.99
N ASN A 4 -19.47 -42.04 17.98
CA ASN A 4 -18.97 -43.41 17.99
C ASN A 4 -18.14 -43.76 16.74
N ASP A 5 -18.48 -43.21 15.56
CA ASP A 5 -17.73 -43.49 14.33
C ASP A 5 -16.31 -42.89 14.38
N LEU A 6 -16.14 -41.77 15.10
CA LEU A 6 -14.82 -41.15 15.30
C LEU A 6 -13.91 -42.05 16.11
N VAL A 7 -14.44 -42.65 17.18
CA VAL A 7 -13.67 -43.52 18.06
C VAL A 7 -13.41 -44.87 17.41
N ASP A 8 -14.43 -45.49 16.81
CA ASP A 8 -14.36 -46.87 16.33
C ASP A 8 -13.61 -47.02 15.01
N TRP A 9 -13.61 -45.99 14.15
CA TRP A 9 -13.03 -46.08 12.80
C TRP A 9 -11.95 -45.03 12.53
N PHE A 10 -12.17 -43.79 12.94
CA PHE A 10 -11.26 -42.70 12.62
C PHE A 10 -9.98 -42.72 13.47
N VAL A 11 -10.08 -42.92 14.79
CA VAL A 11 -8.91 -43.06 15.66
C VAL A 11 -7.99 -44.22 15.20
N PRO A 12 -8.50 -45.44 14.92
CA PRO A 12 -7.67 -46.51 14.36
C PRO A 12 -7.03 -46.17 13.00
N LEU A 13 -7.72 -45.42 12.14
CA LEU A 13 -7.14 -44.93 10.89
C LEU A 13 -5.93 -44.03 11.14
N VAL A 14 -6.08 -43.03 12.04
CA VAL A 14 -4.99 -42.12 12.39
C VAL A 14 -3.79 -42.88 12.94
N LYS A 15 -4.02 -43.84 13.84
CA LYS A 15 -2.97 -44.70 14.39
C LYS A 15 -2.24 -45.52 13.32
N ARG A 16 -2.98 -46.12 12.37
CA ARG A 16 -2.38 -46.86 11.25
C ARG A 16 -1.53 -45.97 10.35
N LEU A 17 -1.97 -44.75 10.08
CA LEU A 17 -1.20 -43.79 9.29
C LEU A 17 0.07 -43.36 10.03
N ALA A 18 -0.03 -43.09 11.34
CA ALA A 18 1.11 -42.69 12.17
C ALA A 18 2.16 -43.78 12.33
N ALA A 19 1.75 -45.06 12.33
CA ALA A 19 2.64 -46.22 12.36
C ALA A 19 3.04 -46.73 10.96
N GLY A 20 2.66 -46.05 9.88
CA GLY A 20 2.94 -46.49 8.52
C GLY A 20 4.44 -46.51 8.23
N GLU A 21 4.92 -47.54 7.51
CA GLU A 21 6.34 -47.69 7.14
C GLU A 21 6.82 -46.51 6.28
N TRP A 22 5.98 -46.04 5.35
CA TRP A 22 6.27 -44.91 4.49
C TRP A 22 6.04 -43.58 5.21
N PHE A 23 7.03 -42.69 5.18
CA PHE A 23 6.96 -41.38 5.82
C PHE A 23 5.78 -40.53 5.32
N THR A 24 5.31 -40.74 4.08
CA THR A 24 4.16 -40.02 3.50
C THR A 24 2.86 -40.29 4.26
N ALA A 25 2.67 -41.52 4.75
CA ALA A 25 1.53 -41.87 5.60
C ALA A 25 1.63 -41.15 6.95
N ARG A 26 2.82 -41.12 7.55
CA ARG A 26 3.08 -40.44 8.83
C ARG A 26 2.91 -38.93 8.73
N VAL A 27 3.38 -38.31 7.64
CA VAL A 27 3.14 -36.89 7.32
C VAL A 27 1.65 -36.58 7.25
N SER A 28 0.87 -37.46 6.61
CA SER A 28 -0.59 -37.31 6.49
C SER A 28 -1.27 -37.45 7.86
N ALA A 29 -0.76 -38.31 8.74
CA ALA A 29 -1.29 -38.51 10.08
C ALA A 29 -1.23 -37.24 10.94
N CYS A 30 -0.13 -36.47 10.86
CA CYS A 30 0.07 -35.25 11.68
C CYS A 30 -1.10 -34.26 11.62
N GLY A 31 -1.75 -34.14 10.46
CA GLY A 31 -2.89 -33.25 10.25
C GLY A 31 -4.21 -33.74 10.84
N LEU A 32 -4.31 -34.96 11.35
CA LEU A 32 -5.58 -35.59 11.74
C LEU A 32 -5.79 -35.66 13.26
N PHE A 33 -4.73 -35.46 14.06
CA PHE A 33 -4.80 -35.62 15.52
C PHE A 33 -5.77 -34.66 16.20
N HIS A 34 -5.80 -33.39 15.79
CA HIS A 34 -6.73 -32.39 16.33
C HIS A 34 -8.21 -32.73 16.09
N ILE A 35 -8.52 -33.57 15.11
CA ILE A 35 -9.89 -34.04 14.82
C ILE A 35 -10.20 -35.30 15.66
N ALA A 36 -9.23 -36.21 15.78
CA ALA A 36 -9.38 -37.47 16.49
C ALA A 36 -9.42 -37.31 18.02
N TYR A 37 -8.69 -36.33 18.55
CA TYR A 37 -8.44 -36.18 19.99
C TYR A 37 -9.67 -35.81 20.83
N PRO A 38 -10.51 -34.82 20.45
CA PRO A 38 -11.62 -34.36 21.30
C PRO A 38 -12.63 -35.45 21.65
N SER A 39 -12.94 -36.33 20.69
CA SER A 39 -13.94 -37.40 20.83
C SER A 39 -13.36 -38.70 21.40
N ALA A 40 -12.05 -38.77 21.64
CA ALA A 40 -11.41 -39.99 22.14
C ALA A 40 -11.63 -40.17 23.66
N PRO A 41 -11.87 -41.41 24.14
CA PRO A 41 -11.79 -41.76 25.56
C PRO A 41 -10.40 -41.48 26.16
N GLU A 42 -10.32 -41.26 27.47
CA GLU A 42 -9.09 -40.83 28.17
C GLU A 42 -7.87 -41.73 27.92
N MET A 43 -8.08 -43.05 27.87
CA MET A 43 -7.03 -44.02 27.55
C MET A 43 -6.46 -43.82 26.14
N LEU A 44 -7.35 -43.54 25.16
CA LEU A 44 -6.96 -43.27 23.78
C LEU A 44 -6.35 -41.87 23.61
N LYS A 45 -6.81 -40.87 24.37
CA LYS A 45 -6.18 -39.55 24.40
C LYS A 45 -4.72 -39.64 24.82
N THR A 46 -4.43 -40.39 25.89
CA THR A 46 -3.05 -40.62 26.37
C THR A 46 -2.18 -41.27 25.30
N GLU A 47 -2.73 -42.29 24.62
CA GLU A 47 -2.04 -42.94 23.51
C GLU A 47 -1.80 -41.99 22.33
N LEU A 48 -2.79 -41.19 21.95
CA LEU A 48 -2.67 -40.21 20.86
C LEU A 48 -1.62 -39.14 21.15
N ARG A 49 -1.51 -38.65 22.39
CA ARG A 49 -0.43 -37.72 22.79
C ARG A 49 0.94 -38.37 22.68
N SER A 50 1.07 -39.62 23.12
CA SER A 50 2.32 -40.39 23.00
C SER A 50 2.73 -40.59 21.53
N ILE A 51 1.79 -40.99 20.66
CA ILE A 51 2.06 -41.17 19.22
C ILE A 51 2.45 -39.83 18.57
N TYR A 52 1.76 -38.74 18.91
CA TYR A 52 2.12 -37.42 18.36
C TYR A 52 3.53 -36.99 18.78
N SER A 53 3.91 -37.24 20.04
CA SER A 53 5.26 -37.00 20.54
C SER A 53 6.33 -37.79 19.77
N GLN A 54 6.03 -39.05 19.41
CA GLN A 54 6.91 -39.87 18.56
C GLN A 54 7.04 -39.29 17.15
N LEU A 55 5.95 -38.81 16.54
CA LEU A 55 6.00 -38.16 15.22
C LEU A 55 6.84 -36.88 15.23
N CYS A 56 6.84 -36.14 16.33
CA CYS A 56 7.70 -34.96 16.51
C CYS A 56 9.20 -35.31 16.65
N GLN A 57 9.53 -36.57 16.94
CA GLN A 57 10.91 -37.08 17.07
C GLN A 57 11.26 -38.10 15.98
N ASP A 58 10.43 -38.19 14.92
CA ASP A 58 10.64 -39.14 13.81
C ASP A 58 11.99 -38.92 13.14
N ASP A 59 12.66 -40.00 12.74
CA ASP A 59 13.96 -39.93 12.07
C ASP A 59 13.90 -39.09 10.78
N MET A 60 12.74 -39.10 10.10
CA MET A 60 12.54 -38.39 8.84
C MET A 60 12.16 -36.92 9.08
N PRO A 61 12.97 -35.94 8.65
CA PRO A 61 12.68 -34.51 8.86
C PRO A 61 11.34 -34.05 8.29
N MET A 62 10.86 -34.67 7.21
CA MET A 62 9.56 -34.34 6.60
C MET A 62 8.39 -34.62 7.54
N VAL A 63 8.48 -35.67 8.37
CA VAL A 63 7.44 -36.00 9.35
C VAL A 63 7.49 -34.99 10.49
N ARG A 64 8.67 -34.73 11.05
CA ARG A 64 8.85 -33.71 12.11
C ARG A 64 8.39 -32.33 11.67
N ARG A 65 8.68 -31.95 10.42
CA ARG A 65 8.20 -30.73 9.78
C ARG A 65 6.67 -30.65 9.74
N SER A 66 6.00 -31.73 9.35
CA SER A 66 4.53 -31.81 9.33
C SER A 66 3.92 -31.82 10.74
N ALA A 67 4.60 -32.43 11.70
CA ALA A 67 4.19 -32.41 13.10
C ALA A 67 4.34 -31.01 13.72
N ALA A 68 5.42 -30.29 13.42
CA ALA A 68 5.63 -28.91 13.86
C ALA A 68 4.54 -27.96 13.33
N SER A 69 4.21 -28.03 12.03
CA SER A 69 3.18 -27.14 11.43
C SER A 69 1.76 -27.40 11.94
N ASN A 70 1.47 -28.62 12.42
CA ASN A 70 0.16 -28.96 12.99
C ASN A 70 0.10 -28.87 14.52
N LEU A 71 1.23 -28.59 15.19
CA LEU A 71 1.31 -28.55 16.65
C LEU A 71 0.32 -27.57 17.27
N GLY A 72 0.22 -26.35 16.71
CA GLY A 72 -0.70 -25.33 17.23
C GLY A 72 -2.17 -25.76 17.18
N LYS A 73 -2.58 -26.46 16.11
CA LYS A 73 -3.96 -26.99 15.97
C LYS A 73 -4.22 -28.11 16.96
N PHE A 74 -3.25 -29.00 17.14
CA PHE A 74 -3.37 -30.09 18.11
C PHE A 74 -3.41 -29.56 19.54
N ALA A 75 -2.50 -28.65 19.89
CA ALA A 75 -2.45 -27.99 21.19
C ALA A 75 -3.77 -27.33 21.58
N ALA A 76 -4.47 -26.70 20.63
CA ALA A 76 -5.78 -26.06 20.87
C ALA A 76 -6.89 -27.04 21.26
N THR A 77 -6.69 -28.34 21.05
CA THR A 77 -7.67 -29.40 21.38
C THR A 77 -7.31 -30.19 22.64
N VAL A 78 -6.13 -29.94 23.21
CA VAL A 78 -5.59 -30.65 24.38
C VAL A 78 -5.96 -29.91 25.67
N GLU A 79 -6.29 -30.66 26.71
CA GLU A 79 -6.63 -30.11 28.03
C GLU A 79 -5.42 -29.38 28.66
N ASN A 80 -5.68 -28.30 29.41
CA ASN A 80 -4.64 -27.43 29.97
C ASN A 80 -3.59 -28.19 30.82
N ALA A 81 -4.02 -29.23 31.55
CA ALA A 81 -3.13 -30.09 32.34
C ALA A 81 -2.02 -30.75 31.50
N HIS A 82 -2.34 -31.19 30.28
CA HIS A 82 -1.38 -31.84 29.36
C HIS A 82 -0.66 -30.83 28.46
N LEU A 83 -1.23 -29.64 28.27
CA LEU A 83 -0.61 -28.56 27.50
C LEU A 83 0.76 -28.18 28.10
N LYS A 84 0.82 -27.93 29.41
CA LYS A 84 2.08 -27.54 30.08
C LYS A 84 3.07 -28.69 30.22
N ALA A 85 2.58 -29.90 30.50
CA ALA A 85 3.45 -31.06 30.79
C ALA A 85 4.02 -31.71 29.53
N GLU A 86 3.19 -31.94 28.51
CA GLU A 86 3.55 -32.76 27.35
C GLU A 86 3.77 -31.91 26.09
N ILE A 87 2.82 -31.01 25.77
CA ILE A 87 2.90 -30.20 24.54
C ILE A 87 4.08 -29.23 24.59
N MET A 88 4.34 -28.58 25.74
CA MET A 88 5.50 -27.71 25.87
C MET A 88 6.83 -28.45 25.80
N GLN A 89 6.89 -29.71 26.22
CA GLN A 89 8.09 -30.54 26.05
C GLN A 89 8.31 -30.88 24.57
N ILE A 90 7.26 -31.30 23.86
CA ILE A 90 7.32 -31.54 22.41
C ILE A 90 7.79 -30.29 21.67
N PHE A 91 7.21 -29.15 22.02
CA PHE A 91 7.57 -27.86 21.49
C PHE A 91 9.04 -27.51 21.72
N ASN A 92 9.53 -27.65 22.96
CA ASN A 92 10.94 -27.39 23.28
C ASN A 92 11.87 -28.28 22.45
N ASN A 93 11.53 -29.56 22.27
CA ASN A 93 12.32 -30.48 21.44
C ASN A 93 12.36 -30.03 19.98
N LEU A 94 11.21 -29.66 19.39
CA LEU A 94 11.14 -29.17 18.01
C LEU A 94 11.90 -27.86 17.80
N THR A 95 11.99 -27.01 18.83
CA THR A 95 12.77 -25.76 18.74
C THR A 95 14.28 -25.99 18.78
N GLN A 96 14.74 -27.15 19.24
CA GLN A 96 16.15 -27.54 19.26
C GLN A 96 16.50 -28.51 18.11
N ASP A 97 15.62 -28.69 17.13
CA ASP A 97 15.86 -29.60 16.00
C ASP A 97 17.07 -29.15 15.17
N ASP A 98 17.86 -30.11 14.70
CA ASP A 98 19.03 -29.84 13.86
C ASP A 98 18.63 -29.18 12.51
N GLN A 99 17.44 -29.50 12.01
CA GLN A 99 16.94 -28.99 10.73
C GLN A 99 16.28 -27.63 10.91
N ASP A 100 16.79 -26.61 10.21
CA ASP A 100 16.21 -25.27 10.21
C ASP A 100 14.76 -25.26 9.71
N SER A 101 14.44 -26.15 8.76
CA SER A 101 13.12 -26.41 8.19
C SER A 101 12.07 -26.88 9.21
N VAL A 102 12.51 -27.42 10.35
CA VAL A 102 11.63 -27.81 11.47
C VAL A 102 11.56 -26.66 12.47
N ARG A 103 12.72 -26.08 12.85
CA ARG A 103 12.78 -24.94 13.79
C ARG A 103 11.92 -23.76 13.33
N LEU A 104 11.92 -23.40 12.05
CA LEU A 104 11.10 -22.29 11.56
C LEU A 104 9.59 -22.54 11.71
N LEU A 105 9.13 -23.79 11.55
CA LEU A 105 7.71 -24.13 11.71
C LEU A 105 7.30 -24.20 13.17
N ALA A 106 8.25 -24.53 14.06
CA ALA A 106 8.02 -24.40 15.50
C ALA A 106 7.72 -22.93 15.87
N VAL A 107 8.34 -21.95 15.18
CA VAL A 107 8.04 -20.52 15.34
C VAL A 107 6.59 -20.20 14.97
N GLU A 108 6.08 -20.69 13.84
CA GLU A 108 4.65 -20.54 13.46
C GLU A 108 3.68 -21.06 14.53
N GLY A 109 4.09 -22.05 15.30
CA GLY A 109 3.34 -22.53 16.47
C GLY A 109 3.26 -21.54 17.62
N PHE A 110 4.17 -20.55 17.73
CA PHE A 110 4.23 -19.60 18.86
C PHE A 110 2.96 -18.77 18.98
N ALA A 111 2.42 -18.26 17.86
CA ALA A 111 1.20 -17.45 17.88
C ALA A 111 -0.02 -18.27 18.35
N ALA A 112 -0.08 -19.56 18.00
CA ALA A 112 -1.14 -20.45 18.46
C ALA A 112 -0.97 -20.80 19.94
N LEU A 113 0.23 -21.21 20.36
CA LEU A 113 0.51 -21.58 21.76
C LEU A 113 0.41 -20.38 22.71
N GLY A 114 0.85 -19.20 22.28
CA GLY A 114 0.77 -17.96 23.07
C GLY A 114 -0.66 -17.53 23.39
N LYS A 115 -1.65 -17.94 22.59
CA LYS A 115 -3.08 -17.71 22.86
C LYS A 115 -3.70 -18.75 23.81
N LEU A 116 -3.05 -19.90 23.97
CA LEU A 116 -3.54 -21.02 24.79
C LEU A 116 -2.95 -21.02 26.21
N LEU A 117 -1.76 -20.45 26.36
CA LEU A 117 -1.02 -20.39 27.62
C LEU A 117 -1.33 -19.11 28.40
N GLU A 118 -1.13 -19.16 29.72
CA GLU A 118 -1.18 -17.95 30.54
C GLU A 118 0.07 -17.09 30.27
N PRO A 119 -0.01 -15.75 30.41
CA PRO A 119 1.12 -14.86 30.14
C PRO A 119 2.41 -15.24 30.89
N GLN A 120 2.30 -15.77 32.12
CA GLN A 120 3.44 -16.21 32.91
C GLN A 120 4.18 -17.39 32.27
N ASP A 121 3.45 -18.35 31.70
CA ASP A 121 4.04 -19.51 31.03
C ASP A 121 4.66 -19.10 29.68
N CYS A 122 4.05 -18.16 28.96
CA CYS A 122 4.62 -17.59 27.74
C CYS A 122 5.98 -16.92 28.03
N VAL A 123 6.07 -16.17 29.14
CA VAL A 123 7.32 -15.56 29.58
C VAL A 123 8.36 -16.61 29.94
N ALA A 124 7.98 -17.66 30.68
CA ALA A 124 8.91 -18.69 31.12
C ALA A 124 9.43 -19.58 29.98
N HIS A 125 8.60 -19.87 28.97
CA HIS A 125 8.91 -20.90 27.97
C HIS A 125 9.04 -20.39 26.54
N ILE A 126 8.23 -19.42 26.11
CA ILE A 126 8.21 -18.95 24.71
C ILE A 126 9.25 -17.85 24.48
N ILE A 127 9.37 -16.88 25.39
CA ILE A 127 10.31 -15.75 25.24
C ILE A 127 11.77 -16.19 25.09
N PRO A 128 12.32 -17.10 25.93
CA PRO A 128 13.72 -17.53 25.80
C PRO A 128 14.02 -18.14 24.43
N VAL A 129 13.08 -18.91 23.89
CA VAL A 129 13.20 -19.54 22.57
C VAL A 129 13.27 -18.47 21.48
N ILE A 130 12.41 -17.44 21.53
CA ILE A 130 12.40 -16.35 20.56
C ILE A 130 13.69 -15.53 20.60
N VAL A 131 14.16 -15.19 21.80
CA VAL A 131 15.40 -14.44 21.99
C VAL A 131 16.59 -15.22 21.43
N ASN A 132 16.59 -16.54 21.61
CA ASN A 132 17.59 -17.44 21.02
C ASN A 132 17.44 -17.52 19.48
N PHE A 133 16.21 -17.67 18.98
CA PHE A 133 15.93 -17.75 17.56
C PHE A 133 16.16 -16.46 16.80
N SER A 134 16.08 -15.30 17.46
CA SER A 134 16.49 -14.02 16.89
C SER A 134 17.99 -13.98 16.58
N GLN A 135 18.75 -14.98 17.03
CA GLN A 135 20.19 -15.14 16.84
C GLN A 135 20.52 -16.52 16.23
N ASP A 136 19.52 -17.22 15.68
CA ASP A 136 19.71 -18.53 15.05
C ASP A 136 20.70 -18.42 13.88
N LYS A 137 21.49 -19.48 13.66
CA LYS A 137 22.44 -19.55 12.54
C LYS A 137 21.74 -19.42 11.18
N SER A 138 20.54 -19.97 11.05
CA SER A 138 19.72 -19.89 9.82
C SER A 138 18.95 -18.58 9.78
N TRP A 139 19.20 -17.77 8.73
CA TRP A 139 18.47 -16.54 8.50
C TRP A 139 16.97 -16.78 8.29
N ARG A 140 16.56 -17.96 7.83
CA ARG A 140 15.14 -18.31 7.65
C ARG A 140 14.39 -18.39 8.97
N VAL A 141 15.04 -18.90 10.01
CA VAL A 141 14.47 -18.93 11.37
C VAL A 141 14.37 -17.50 11.91
N ARG A 142 15.43 -16.68 11.76
CA ARG A 142 15.40 -15.26 12.16
C ARG A 142 14.32 -14.47 11.41
N TYR A 143 14.15 -14.73 10.12
CA TYR A 143 13.11 -14.16 9.26
C TYR A 143 11.70 -14.52 9.75
N MET A 144 11.48 -15.78 10.19
CA MET A 144 10.20 -16.16 10.81
C MET A 144 9.95 -15.42 12.13
N VAL A 145 10.98 -15.26 12.96
CA VAL A 145 10.85 -14.46 14.19
C VAL A 145 10.47 -13.02 13.87
N ALA A 146 11.12 -12.38 12.89
CA ALA A 146 10.80 -11.01 12.49
C ALA A 146 9.34 -10.82 12.04
N ASN A 147 8.74 -11.85 11.41
CA ASN A 147 7.35 -11.82 10.98
C ASN A 147 6.33 -11.98 12.11
N GLN A 148 6.69 -12.72 13.17
CA GLN A 148 5.75 -13.10 14.24
C GLN A 148 5.94 -12.34 15.55
N LEU A 149 7.05 -11.62 15.73
CA LEU A 149 7.37 -10.94 16.99
C LEU A 149 6.26 -9.99 17.46
N TYR A 150 5.57 -9.32 16.52
CA TYR A 150 4.45 -8.42 16.82
C TYR A 150 3.29 -9.13 17.53
N GLU A 151 2.85 -10.29 17.05
CA GLU A 151 1.68 -11.00 17.60
C GLU A 151 1.94 -11.48 19.04
N LEU A 152 3.20 -11.70 19.38
CA LEU A 152 3.61 -12.19 20.70
C LEU A 152 3.72 -11.08 21.73
N CYS A 153 4.00 -9.83 21.31
CA CYS A 153 4.00 -8.69 22.21
C CYS A 153 2.62 -8.48 22.86
N GLU A 154 1.54 -8.71 22.10
CA GLU A 154 0.17 -8.65 22.63
C GLU A 154 -0.10 -9.77 23.65
N ALA A 155 0.48 -10.97 23.46
CA ALA A 155 0.26 -12.13 24.34
C ALA A 155 1.02 -12.06 25.66
N VAL A 156 2.26 -11.54 25.68
CA VAL A 156 3.12 -11.53 26.88
C VAL A 156 3.00 -10.25 27.71
N GLY A 157 2.42 -9.20 27.14
CA GLY A 157 2.23 -7.91 27.80
C GLY A 157 3.47 -6.99 27.78
N PRO A 158 3.38 -5.80 28.39
CA PRO A 158 4.32 -4.70 28.17
C PRO A 158 5.69 -4.91 28.83
N GLN A 159 5.74 -5.53 30.02
CA GLN A 159 7.00 -5.68 30.76
C GLN A 159 7.97 -6.63 30.06
N PRO A 160 7.60 -7.88 29.67
CA PRO A 160 8.49 -8.77 28.94
C PRO A 160 8.82 -8.27 27.53
N THR A 161 7.86 -7.57 26.90
CA THR A 161 8.10 -6.90 25.61
C THR A 161 9.26 -5.92 25.71
N ARG A 162 9.31 -5.10 26.77
CA ARG A 162 10.37 -4.13 27.00
C ARG A 162 11.73 -4.79 27.27
N THR A 163 11.78 -5.80 28.14
CA THR A 163 13.04 -6.39 28.62
C THR A 163 13.70 -7.30 27.59
N ASP A 164 12.90 -8.09 26.87
CA ASP A 164 13.42 -9.20 26.06
C ASP A 164 13.15 -9.02 24.57
N LEU A 165 11.95 -8.59 24.19
CA LEU A 165 11.54 -8.50 22.78
C LEU A 165 12.11 -7.26 22.08
N VAL A 166 12.23 -6.11 22.76
CA VAL A 166 12.85 -4.90 22.17
C VAL A 166 14.32 -5.17 21.76
N PRO A 167 15.21 -5.71 22.63
CA PRO A 167 16.56 -6.06 22.21
C PRO A 167 16.61 -7.08 21.07
N ALA A 168 15.70 -8.07 21.06
CA ALA A 168 15.61 -9.04 19.98
C ALA A 168 15.21 -8.39 18.65
N TYR A 169 14.24 -7.46 18.69
CA TYR A 169 13.81 -6.75 17.49
C TYR A 169 14.90 -5.82 16.94
N VAL A 170 15.63 -5.12 17.81
CA VAL A 170 16.79 -4.30 17.40
C VAL A 170 17.85 -5.13 16.67
N ARG A 171 18.12 -6.37 17.14
CA ARG A 171 19.03 -7.29 16.43
C ARG A 171 18.51 -7.65 15.04
N LEU A 172 17.21 -7.92 14.90
CA LEU A 172 16.59 -8.26 13.61
C LEU A 172 16.56 -7.06 12.64
N LEU A 173 16.38 -5.84 13.13
CA LEU A 173 16.49 -4.62 12.32
C LEU A 173 17.94 -4.40 11.82
N ARG A 174 18.94 -4.88 12.56
CA ARG A 174 20.37 -4.81 12.19
C ARG A 174 20.93 -6.15 11.72
N ASP A 175 20.08 -7.05 11.26
CA ASP A 175 20.50 -8.38 10.82
C ASP A 175 21.46 -8.28 9.63
N ASN A 176 22.38 -9.23 9.50
CA ASN A 176 23.31 -9.24 8.37
C ASN A 176 22.59 -9.59 7.05
N GLU A 177 21.49 -10.34 7.10
CA GLU A 177 20.72 -10.76 5.93
C GLU A 177 19.64 -9.73 5.56
N ALA A 178 19.58 -9.34 4.29
CA ALA A 178 18.65 -8.32 3.84
C ALA A 178 17.18 -8.75 3.99
N GLU A 179 16.86 -10.02 3.71
CA GLU A 179 15.49 -10.57 3.85
C GLU A 179 14.95 -10.44 5.28
N VAL A 180 15.81 -10.64 6.28
CA VAL A 180 15.42 -10.47 7.70
C VAL A 180 15.15 -9.00 8.00
N ARG A 181 16.03 -8.10 7.53
CA ARG A 181 15.83 -6.65 7.69
C ARG A 181 14.59 -6.14 6.97
N ILE A 182 14.26 -6.67 5.79
CA ILE A 182 13.03 -6.35 5.05
C ILE A 182 11.79 -6.71 5.88
N ALA A 183 11.73 -7.94 6.40
CA ALA A 183 10.62 -8.39 7.23
C ALA A 183 10.49 -7.56 8.51
N ALA A 184 11.60 -7.27 9.18
CA ALA A 184 11.62 -6.44 10.37
C ALA A 184 11.16 -5.00 10.05
N ALA A 185 11.76 -4.34 9.05
CA ALA A 185 11.44 -2.98 8.65
C ALA A 185 9.96 -2.81 8.26
N GLY A 186 9.37 -3.77 7.55
CA GLY A 186 7.95 -3.76 7.18
C GLY A 186 6.98 -3.86 8.35
N LYS A 187 7.45 -4.19 9.56
CA LYS A 187 6.64 -4.27 10.78
C LYS A 187 6.97 -3.18 11.81
N VAL A 188 7.92 -2.29 11.52
CA VAL A 188 8.45 -1.33 12.50
C VAL A 188 7.39 -0.42 13.09
N THR A 189 6.43 0.01 12.28
CA THR A 189 5.30 0.83 12.72
C THR A 189 4.42 0.11 13.73
N LYS A 190 4.03 -1.14 13.41
CA LYS A 190 3.17 -1.95 14.26
C LYS A 190 3.84 -2.26 15.59
N PHE A 191 5.12 -2.62 15.56
CA PHE A 191 5.90 -2.86 16.76
C PHE A 191 6.03 -1.58 17.60
N SER A 192 6.31 -0.44 16.97
CA SER A 192 6.43 0.85 17.66
C SER A 192 5.14 1.27 18.36
N GLN A 193 3.98 0.98 17.78
CA GLN A 193 2.68 1.32 18.37
C GLN A 193 2.38 0.60 19.69
N ILE A 194 2.99 -0.57 19.92
CA ILE A 194 2.87 -1.32 21.18
C ILE A 194 3.78 -0.71 22.26
N LEU A 195 4.88 -0.08 21.87
CA LEU A 195 5.85 0.47 22.80
C LEU A 195 5.42 1.82 23.37
N SER A 196 6.04 2.21 24.49
CA SER A 196 5.99 3.60 24.93
C SER A 196 6.81 4.49 23.98
N PRO A 197 6.45 5.77 23.80
CA PRO A 197 7.20 6.70 22.96
C PRO A 197 8.69 6.77 23.30
N GLU A 198 9.04 6.68 24.58
CA GLU A 198 10.43 6.73 25.06
C GLU A 198 11.25 5.55 24.54
N LEU A 199 10.68 4.34 24.58
CA LEU A 199 11.34 3.13 24.09
C LEU A 199 11.47 3.14 22.56
N ALA A 200 10.43 3.59 21.86
CA ALA A 200 10.47 3.74 20.41
C ALA A 200 11.56 4.75 19.99
N ASN A 201 11.63 5.90 20.65
CA ASN A 201 12.64 6.94 20.39
C ASN A 201 14.06 6.46 20.71
N HIS A 202 14.27 5.76 21.83
CA HIS A 202 15.61 5.39 22.26
C HIS A 202 16.16 4.16 21.52
N HIS A 203 15.33 3.18 21.19
CA HIS A 203 15.78 1.91 20.61
C HIS A 203 15.43 1.71 19.13
N ILE A 204 14.23 2.12 18.71
CA ILE A 204 13.74 1.82 17.36
C ILE A 204 14.15 2.89 16.37
N LEU A 205 13.99 4.16 16.72
CA LEU A 205 14.28 5.28 15.83
C LEU A 205 15.74 5.32 15.32
N PRO A 206 16.79 5.02 16.12
CA PRO A 206 18.14 4.92 15.59
C PRO A 206 18.28 3.85 14.50
N CYS A 207 17.63 2.69 14.68
CA CYS A 207 17.61 1.63 13.68
C CYS A 207 16.87 2.07 12.41
N VAL A 208 15.76 2.80 12.55
CA VAL A 208 15.01 3.36 11.41
C VAL A 208 15.86 4.34 10.61
N LYS A 209 16.64 5.19 11.28
CA LYS A 209 17.60 6.09 10.61
C LYS A 209 18.64 5.31 9.82
N GLU A 210 19.22 4.26 10.40
CA GLU A 210 20.17 3.38 9.71
C GLU A 210 19.54 2.65 8.52
N LEU A 211 18.31 2.14 8.68
CA LEU A 211 17.58 1.44 7.61
C LEU A 211 17.21 2.36 6.45
N SER A 212 17.07 3.66 6.68
CA SER A 212 16.78 4.63 5.62
C SER A 212 17.95 4.83 4.64
N SER A 213 19.17 4.47 5.04
CA SER A 213 20.37 4.47 4.22
C SER A 213 20.94 3.07 4.01
N ASP A 214 20.11 2.03 4.18
CA ASP A 214 20.54 0.64 4.00
C ASP A 214 21.07 0.38 2.58
N SER A 215 22.08 -0.45 2.46
CA SER A 215 22.61 -0.90 1.16
C SER A 215 21.56 -1.54 0.23
N SER A 216 20.55 -2.23 0.78
CA SER A 216 19.52 -2.93 0.02
C SER A 216 18.33 -2.01 -0.29
N GLN A 217 18.06 -1.81 -1.57
CA GLN A 217 16.87 -1.08 -2.05
C GLN A 217 15.55 -1.64 -1.47
N HIS A 218 15.49 -2.96 -1.24
CA HIS A 218 14.28 -3.62 -0.78
C HIS A 218 14.02 -3.34 0.70
N VAL A 219 15.08 -3.18 1.50
CA VAL A 219 14.99 -2.75 2.90
C VAL A 219 14.47 -1.31 2.97
N ARG A 220 15.07 -0.40 2.21
CA ARG A 220 14.63 1.00 2.15
C ARG A 220 13.19 1.13 1.65
N SER A 221 12.81 0.33 0.65
CA SER A 221 11.45 0.27 0.12
C SER A 221 10.45 -0.25 1.16
N ALA A 222 10.79 -1.30 1.90
CA ALA A 222 9.96 -1.83 2.98
C ALA A 222 9.76 -0.79 4.08
N LEU A 223 10.82 -0.10 4.50
CA LEU A 223 10.73 0.99 5.47
C LEU A 223 9.83 2.12 4.96
N ALA A 224 10.05 2.58 3.72
CA ALA A 224 9.29 3.65 3.10
C ALA A 224 7.77 3.38 3.07
N SER A 225 7.38 2.10 2.94
CA SER A 225 5.96 1.73 2.89
C SER A 225 5.22 1.91 4.22
N VAL A 226 5.93 2.00 5.35
CA VAL A 226 5.34 2.02 6.69
C VAL A 226 5.78 3.19 7.57
N ILE A 227 6.89 3.85 7.28
CA ILE A 227 7.57 4.81 8.17
C ILE A 227 6.64 5.90 8.73
N MET A 228 5.71 6.41 7.91
CA MET A 228 4.80 7.47 8.33
C MET A 228 3.80 7.05 9.40
N GLY A 229 3.52 5.75 9.53
CA GLY A 229 2.70 5.25 10.62
C GLY A 229 3.38 5.31 11.99
N MET A 230 4.68 5.62 12.07
CA MET A 230 5.37 5.90 13.33
C MET A 230 5.08 7.30 13.88
N ALA A 231 4.58 8.23 13.07
CA ALA A 231 4.30 9.61 13.50
C ALA A 231 3.40 9.70 14.75
N PRO A 232 2.29 8.94 14.87
CA PRO A 232 1.46 8.94 16.07
C PRO A 232 2.12 8.33 17.31
N VAL A 233 3.22 7.61 17.15
CA VAL A 233 3.97 6.99 18.26
C VAL A 233 4.99 7.97 18.82
N LEU A 234 5.69 8.69 17.93
CA LEU A 234 6.70 9.67 18.32
C LEU A 234 6.06 10.98 18.80
N GLY A 235 4.85 11.28 18.33
CA GLY A 235 3.99 12.32 18.88
C GLY A 235 2.76 11.74 19.57
N LYS A 236 2.74 11.61 20.90
CA LYS A 236 1.51 11.39 21.69
C LYS A 236 1.17 12.71 22.40
N ASP A 237 -0.02 13.33 22.25
CA ASP A 237 -1.30 12.77 22.71
C ASP A 237 -2.60 13.24 21.98
N LYS A 238 -2.58 14.03 20.87
CA LYS A 238 -3.85 14.66 20.39
C LYS A 238 -4.10 14.74 18.86
N CYS A 239 -3.31 14.09 17.99
CA CYS A 239 -3.52 14.24 16.54
C CYS A 239 -4.76 13.52 15.98
N VAL A 240 -5.23 12.42 16.60
CA VAL A 240 -6.29 11.58 16.00
C VAL A 240 -7.71 11.90 16.50
N GLN A 241 -7.87 12.61 17.63
CA GLN A 241 -9.21 12.92 18.17
C GLN A 241 -9.82 14.25 17.67
N ALA A 242 -9.08 15.12 16.98
CA ALA A 242 -9.51 16.49 16.73
C ALA A 242 -10.36 16.73 15.47
N ARG A 243 -10.65 15.72 14.63
CA ARG A 243 -11.43 15.94 13.39
C ARG A 243 -12.60 14.98 13.19
N GLY A 244 -13.07 14.39 14.28
CA GLY A 244 -14.22 13.49 14.30
C GLY A 244 -15.54 14.12 14.70
N THR A 245 -15.73 15.45 14.64
CA THR A 245 -17.07 16.06 14.76
C THR A 245 -17.05 17.48 14.20
N ASN A 246 -17.92 17.74 13.24
CA ASN A 246 -18.36 19.09 12.91
C ASN A 246 -18.90 19.79 14.16
N ILE A 247 -18.66 21.11 14.25
CA ILE A 247 -19.34 22.16 15.05
C ILE A 247 -18.43 22.86 16.09
N ASN A 248 -18.22 24.15 15.81
CA ASN A 248 -17.80 25.27 16.65
C ASN A 248 -16.34 25.35 17.13
N TYR A 249 -15.53 26.01 16.30
CA TYR A 249 -14.48 26.91 16.76
C TYR A 249 -15.12 28.01 17.62
N LEU A 250 -14.95 27.93 18.94
CA LEU A 250 -14.93 29.01 19.93
C LEU A 250 -15.17 28.32 21.29
N LEU A 251 -14.22 28.48 22.23
CA LEU A 251 -14.13 27.85 23.56
C LEU A 251 -13.17 26.64 23.67
N TRP A 252 -11.93 26.79 23.20
CA TRP A 252 -10.82 26.05 23.84
C TRP A 252 -9.93 27.03 24.59
N ASP A 253 -9.66 26.70 25.85
CA ASP A 253 -8.88 27.45 26.82
C ASP A 253 -7.45 27.71 26.29
N TRP A 254 -7.00 28.97 26.35
CA TRP A 254 -5.83 29.50 25.62
C TRP A 254 -4.48 29.22 26.32
N THR A 255 -4.45 28.37 27.33
CA THR A 255 -3.30 28.18 28.23
C THR A 255 -2.37 27.01 27.84
N ASP A 256 -2.74 26.13 26.92
CA ASP A 256 -1.98 24.90 26.58
C ASP A 256 -1.36 24.89 25.16
N ARG A 257 -0.93 26.05 24.62
CA ARG A 257 -0.25 26.11 23.30
C ARG A 257 1.20 25.61 23.30
N ARG A 258 1.90 25.66 24.44
CA ARG A 258 3.33 25.27 24.51
C ARG A 258 3.53 23.75 24.41
N SER A 259 2.62 22.98 24.97
CA SER A 259 2.67 21.51 24.97
C SER A 259 2.30 20.91 23.61
N PHE A 260 1.47 21.60 22.82
CA PHE A 260 1.07 21.16 21.48
C PHE A 260 2.19 21.40 20.43
N HIS A 261 2.96 22.48 20.58
CA HIS A 261 4.07 22.79 19.67
C HIS A 261 5.21 21.77 19.80
N SER A 262 5.65 21.46 21.03
CA SER A 262 6.82 20.58 21.27
C SER A 262 6.67 19.14 20.77
N VAL A 263 5.44 18.65 20.58
CA VAL A 263 5.15 17.25 20.18
C VAL A 263 5.13 17.09 18.65
N VAL A 264 4.59 18.08 17.95
CA VAL A 264 4.66 18.16 16.48
C VAL A 264 6.11 18.35 16.05
N ASP A 265 6.87 19.14 16.81
CA ASP A 265 8.29 19.41 16.57
C ASP A 265 9.13 18.12 16.58
N ALA A 266 8.94 17.21 17.54
CA ALA A 266 9.75 15.98 17.62
C ALA A 266 9.53 15.03 16.43
N THR A 267 8.28 14.90 15.95
CA THR A 267 7.96 14.05 14.79
C THR A 267 8.51 14.66 13.50
N ILE A 268 8.39 15.98 13.36
CA ILE A 268 8.95 16.73 12.24
C ILE A 268 10.49 16.63 12.26
N GLU A 269 11.14 16.92 13.37
CA GLU A 269 12.61 16.90 13.49
C GLU A 269 13.22 15.53 13.19
N GLN A 270 12.51 14.44 13.51
CA GLN A 270 13.07 13.10 13.45
C GLN A 270 12.64 12.30 12.22
N LEU A 271 11.36 12.36 11.81
CA LEU A 271 10.87 11.59 10.66
C LEU A 271 10.94 12.36 9.35
N LEU A 272 10.75 13.69 9.36
CA LEU A 272 10.76 14.45 8.11
C LEU A 272 12.10 14.32 7.36
N PRO A 273 13.29 14.41 8.00
CA PRO A 273 14.56 14.21 7.30
C PRO A 273 14.67 12.82 6.67
N ILE A 274 14.15 11.79 7.35
CA ILE A 274 14.15 10.40 6.86
C ILE A 274 13.26 10.30 5.62
N SER A 275 12.03 10.82 5.70
CA SER A 275 11.08 10.80 4.58
C SER A 275 11.59 11.60 3.38
N LEU A 276 12.22 12.76 3.61
CA LEU A 276 12.86 13.55 2.55
C LEU A 276 14.03 12.81 1.91
N SER A 277 14.84 12.10 2.70
CA SER A 277 15.92 11.26 2.18
C SER A 277 15.38 10.13 1.31
N LEU A 278 14.31 9.46 1.73
CA LEU A 278 13.66 8.38 0.97
C LEU A 278 12.90 8.88 -0.27
N LEU A 279 12.38 10.10 -0.25
CA LEU A 279 11.81 10.75 -1.44
C LEU A 279 12.87 11.01 -2.51
N LYS A 280 14.13 11.20 -2.11
CA LYS A 280 15.28 11.42 -3.00
C LYS A 280 16.09 10.16 -3.27
N ASP A 281 15.55 8.99 -2.92
CA ASP A 281 16.23 7.72 -3.12
C ASP A 281 16.49 7.46 -4.62
N GLU A 282 17.59 6.78 -4.95
CA GLU A 282 17.91 6.42 -6.34
C GLU A 282 16.88 5.47 -6.96
N PHE A 283 16.20 4.65 -6.14
CA PHE A 283 15.31 3.61 -6.61
C PHE A 283 13.84 4.04 -6.63
N PRO A 284 13.13 3.91 -7.78
CA PRO A 284 11.77 4.40 -7.93
C PRO A 284 10.77 3.83 -6.92
N ASP A 285 10.89 2.54 -6.57
CA ASP A 285 9.95 1.88 -5.65
C ASP A 285 10.01 2.46 -4.24
N VAL A 286 11.17 2.95 -3.80
CA VAL A 286 11.32 3.65 -2.51
C VAL A 286 10.57 4.99 -2.56
N ARG A 287 10.81 5.77 -3.62
CA ARG A 287 10.14 7.08 -3.83
C ARG A 287 8.62 6.91 -3.93
N LEU A 288 8.16 5.95 -4.72
CA LEU A 288 6.73 5.63 -4.90
C LEU A 288 6.05 5.26 -3.58
N ASN A 289 6.71 4.47 -2.73
CA ASN A 289 6.15 4.10 -1.44
C ASN A 289 5.94 5.33 -0.54
N ILE A 290 6.88 6.29 -0.51
CA ILE A 290 6.65 7.54 0.22
C ILE A 290 5.55 8.39 -0.44
N ILE A 291 5.55 8.52 -1.77
CA ILE A 291 4.53 9.29 -2.51
C ILE A 291 3.12 8.81 -2.16
N SER A 292 2.91 7.48 -2.12
CA SER A 292 1.63 6.86 -1.75
C SER A 292 1.15 7.19 -0.33
N LYS A 293 2.04 7.72 0.52
CA LYS A 293 1.78 8.09 1.92
C LYS A 293 1.94 9.59 2.18
N LEU A 294 2.13 10.43 1.16
CA LEU A 294 2.32 11.87 1.32
C LEU A 294 1.16 12.56 2.03
N ASP A 295 -0.08 12.07 1.86
CA ASP A 295 -1.23 12.59 2.60
C ASP A 295 -1.04 12.44 4.13
N GLN A 296 -0.52 11.31 4.59
CA GLN A 296 -0.20 11.09 6.01
C GLN A 296 0.93 12.01 6.48
N VAL A 297 1.93 12.26 5.63
CA VAL A 297 3.00 13.24 5.91
C VAL A 297 2.39 14.63 6.08
N ASN A 298 1.51 15.03 5.17
CA ASN A 298 0.91 16.35 5.21
C ASN A 298 0.03 16.56 6.46
N GLN A 299 -0.73 15.54 6.86
CA GLN A 299 -1.52 15.59 8.09
C GLN A 299 -0.68 15.83 9.34
N VAL A 300 0.58 15.37 9.36
CA VAL A 300 1.49 15.49 10.51
C VAL A 300 2.28 16.79 10.48
N VAL A 301 2.76 17.20 9.31
CA VAL A 301 3.67 18.34 9.13
C VAL A 301 2.93 19.68 9.11
N GLY A 302 1.69 19.69 8.62
CA GLY A 302 0.94 20.91 8.36
C GLY A 302 1.38 21.62 7.07
N ILE A 303 0.53 22.53 6.60
CA ILE A 303 0.64 23.17 5.27
C ILE A 303 1.90 24.05 5.17
N ASP A 304 2.27 24.75 6.24
CA ASP A 304 3.38 25.72 6.21
C ASP A 304 4.75 25.06 5.97
N LEU A 305 5.07 24.00 6.72
CA LEU A 305 6.32 23.25 6.54
C LEU A 305 6.30 22.37 5.28
N LEU A 306 5.13 21.97 4.80
CA LEU A 306 4.99 21.28 3.51
C LEU A 306 5.51 22.15 2.36
N SER A 307 5.13 23.44 2.34
CA SER A 307 5.56 24.37 1.31
C SER A 307 7.08 24.60 1.28
N GLN A 308 7.73 24.59 2.44
CA GLN A 308 9.17 24.87 2.55
C GLN A 308 10.05 23.64 2.29
N SER A 309 9.63 22.47 2.79
CA SER A 309 10.48 21.27 2.82
C SER A 309 10.11 20.23 1.77
N LEU A 310 8.82 20.01 1.53
CA LEU A 310 8.34 18.97 0.61
C LEU A 310 8.19 19.48 -0.82
N LEU A 311 7.81 20.74 -1.03
CA LEU A 311 7.63 21.29 -2.37
C LEU A 311 8.88 21.13 -3.25
N PRO A 312 10.11 21.45 -2.80
CA PRO A 312 11.30 21.26 -3.64
C PRO A 312 11.47 19.79 -4.07
N ALA A 313 11.17 18.83 -3.19
CA ALA A 313 11.22 17.42 -3.51
C ALA A 313 10.10 17.02 -4.49
N ILE A 314 8.88 17.54 -4.34
CA ILE A 314 7.77 17.28 -5.26
C ILE A 314 8.08 17.80 -6.67
N VAL A 315 8.66 19.00 -6.78
CA VAL A 315 9.09 19.59 -8.06
C VAL A 315 10.19 18.74 -8.70
N GLU A 316 11.15 18.24 -7.92
CA GLU A 316 12.17 17.31 -8.43
C GLU A 316 11.57 15.98 -8.92
N LEU A 317 10.59 15.44 -8.20
CA LEU A 317 9.87 14.21 -8.56
C LEU A 317 8.93 14.37 -9.75
N ALA A 318 8.42 15.58 -9.98
CA ALA A 318 7.61 15.91 -11.15
C ALA A 318 8.38 15.72 -12.46
N GLU A 319 9.71 15.84 -12.43
CA GLU A 319 10.61 15.67 -13.56
C GLU A 319 11.43 14.38 -13.50
N ASP A 320 11.05 13.44 -12.63
CA ASP A 320 11.77 12.19 -12.40
C ASP A 320 11.98 11.39 -13.71
N ARG A 321 13.14 10.74 -13.84
CA ARG A 321 13.47 9.90 -15.01
C ARG A 321 12.47 8.75 -15.18
N HIS A 322 11.99 8.18 -14.08
CA HIS A 322 11.05 7.07 -14.07
C HIS A 322 9.61 7.58 -14.16
N TRP A 323 8.93 7.27 -15.26
CA TRP A 323 7.60 7.81 -15.54
C TRP A 323 6.57 7.44 -14.47
N ARG A 324 6.63 6.26 -13.82
CA ARG A 324 5.67 5.94 -12.75
C ARG A 324 5.77 6.89 -11.56
N VAL A 325 6.96 7.43 -11.28
CA VAL A 325 7.13 8.45 -10.23
C VAL A 325 6.43 9.73 -10.65
N ARG A 326 6.66 10.21 -11.88
CA ARG A 326 5.96 11.37 -12.44
C ARG A 326 4.44 11.18 -12.41
N LEU A 327 3.95 9.99 -12.80
CA LEU A 327 2.54 9.65 -12.76
C LEU A 327 1.96 9.77 -11.33
N ALA A 328 2.65 9.20 -10.34
CA ALA A 328 2.21 9.26 -8.95
C ALA A 328 2.15 10.71 -8.43
N ILE A 329 3.07 11.58 -8.85
CA ILE A 329 3.01 13.01 -8.54
C ILE A 329 1.80 13.68 -9.21
N ILE A 330 1.54 13.40 -10.49
CA ILE A 330 0.39 13.95 -11.22
C ILE A 330 -0.94 13.60 -10.54
N GLU A 331 -1.08 12.38 -10.04
CA GLU A 331 -2.27 11.94 -9.32
C GLU A 331 -2.44 12.63 -7.97
N TYR A 332 -1.34 13.07 -7.35
CA TYR A 332 -1.30 13.76 -6.07
C TYR A 332 -1.53 15.28 -6.17
N ILE A 333 -1.26 15.90 -7.33
CA ILE A 333 -1.39 17.34 -7.56
C ILE A 333 -2.75 17.94 -7.16
N PRO A 334 -3.91 17.35 -7.46
CA PRO A 334 -5.20 17.98 -7.13
C PRO A 334 -5.40 18.11 -5.61
N LEU A 335 -4.87 17.16 -4.83
CA LEU A 335 -4.88 17.27 -3.37
C LEU A 335 -4.01 18.44 -2.91
N LEU A 336 -2.81 18.59 -3.46
CA LEU A 336 -1.93 19.72 -3.15
C LEU A 336 -2.56 21.06 -3.54
N ALA A 337 -3.20 21.12 -4.70
CA ALA A 337 -3.91 22.29 -5.20
C ALA A 337 -5.01 22.74 -4.22
N SER A 338 -5.85 21.79 -3.76
CA SER A 338 -6.91 22.06 -2.77
C SER A 338 -6.37 22.55 -1.42
N GLN A 339 -5.16 22.15 -1.04
CA GLN A 339 -4.58 22.43 0.28
C GLN A 339 -3.74 23.71 0.32
N LEU A 340 -3.02 24.02 -0.76
CA LEU A 340 -2.12 25.18 -0.85
C LEU A 340 -2.82 26.42 -1.41
N GLY A 341 -3.93 26.23 -2.11
CA GLY A 341 -4.69 27.30 -2.74
C GLY A 341 -4.11 27.76 -4.08
N VAL A 342 -4.92 28.53 -4.80
CA VAL A 342 -4.70 28.92 -6.21
C VAL A 342 -3.40 29.70 -6.41
N GLY A 343 -3.19 30.76 -5.63
CA GLY A 343 -2.03 31.64 -5.83
C GLY A 343 -0.68 30.93 -5.66
N PHE A 344 -0.59 29.99 -4.71
CA PHE A 344 0.62 29.19 -4.54
C PHE A 344 0.81 28.19 -5.70
N PHE A 345 -0.29 27.59 -6.16
CA PHE A 345 -0.26 26.64 -7.27
C PHE A 345 0.27 27.30 -8.55
N ASP A 346 -0.23 28.49 -8.88
CA ASP A 346 0.17 29.22 -10.09
C ASP A 346 1.67 29.55 -10.09
N ASP A 347 2.21 30.00 -8.97
CA ASP A 347 3.63 30.39 -8.83
C ASP A 347 4.62 29.23 -8.95
N LYS A 348 4.22 28.00 -8.57
CA LYS A 348 5.17 26.88 -8.35
C LYS A 348 4.88 25.62 -9.14
N LEU A 349 3.60 25.30 -9.38
CA LEU A 349 3.18 24.01 -9.95
C LEU A 349 2.43 24.15 -11.28
N GLY A 350 1.87 25.31 -11.59
CA GLY A 350 1.11 25.56 -12.82
C GLY A 350 1.89 25.22 -14.08
N THR A 351 3.12 25.72 -14.20
CA THR A 351 4.00 25.45 -15.36
C THR A 351 4.30 23.96 -15.55
N LEU A 352 4.51 23.21 -14.45
CA LEU A 352 4.77 21.76 -14.50
C LEU A 352 3.57 20.99 -15.06
N CYS A 353 2.36 21.38 -14.66
CA CYS A 353 1.13 20.74 -15.14
C CYS A 353 0.97 20.87 -16.66
N MET A 354 1.35 22.01 -17.21
CA MET A 354 1.34 22.24 -18.66
C MET A 354 2.47 21.47 -19.36
N GLN A 355 3.65 21.37 -18.75
CA GLN A 355 4.78 20.61 -19.27
C GLN A 355 4.47 19.12 -19.43
N TRP A 356 3.70 18.51 -18.52
CA TRP A 356 3.35 17.09 -18.62
C TRP A 356 2.44 16.74 -19.81
N LEU A 357 1.68 17.70 -20.34
CA LEU A 357 0.93 17.51 -21.60
C LEU A 357 1.85 17.24 -22.79
N GLN A 358 3.14 17.58 -22.68
CA GLN A 358 4.18 17.35 -23.69
C GLN A 358 5.15 16.23 -23.28
N ASP A 359 4.82 15.43 -22.27
CA ASP A 359 5.68 14.33 -21.84
C ASP A 359 5.89 13.29 -22.96
N LYS A 360 7.05 12.65 -22.98
CA LYS A 360 7.40 11.61 -23.97
C LYS A 360 6.50 10.38 -23.83
N VAL A 361 6.05 10.06 -22.62
CA VAL A 361 5.22 8.89 -22.28
C VAL A 361 3.74 9.23 -22.40
N TYR A 362 3.00 8.45 -23.18
CA TYR A 362 1.55 8.66 -23.39
C TYR A 362 0.75 8.63 -22.08
N SER A 363 1.01 7.67 -21.19
CA SER A 363 0.31 7.56 -19.90
C SER A 363 0.46 8.82 -19.03
N ILE A 364 1.59 9.53 -19.14
CA ILE A 364 1.80 10.80 -18.45
C ILE A 364 0.96 11.90 -19.08
N ARG A 365 0.94 11.99 -20.41
CA ARG A 365 0.11 12.96 -21.13
C ARG A 365 -1.38 12.78 -20.85
N ASP A 366 -1.85 11.53 -20.80
CA ASP A 366 -3.25 11.24 -20.48
C ASP A 366 -3.59 11.56 -19.01
N ALA A 367 -2.71 11.21 -18.08
CA ALA A 367 -2.87 11.59 -16.68
C ALA A 367 -2.87 13.11 -16.47
N ALA A 368 -1.99 13.83 -17.16
CA ALA A 368 -1.93 15.29 -17.14
C ALA A 368 -3.21 15.93 -17.71
N ALA A 369 -3.75 15.39 -18.81
CA ALA A 369 -5.01 15.84 -19.36
C ALA A 369 -6.18 15.67 -18.36
N ASN A 370 -6.25 14.51 -17.69
CA ASN A 370 -7.25 14.28 -16.62
C ASN A 370 -7.00 15.19 -15.40
N ASN A 371 -5.74 15.49 -15.09
CA ASN A 371 -5.38 16.38 -14.00
C ASN A 371 -5.90 17.81 -14.22
N LEU A 372 -5.84 18.32 -15.45
CA LEU A 372 -6.40 19.64 -15.80
C LEU A 372 -7.90 19.76 -15.52
N ILE A 373 -8.66 18.67 -15.72
CA ILE A 373 -10.10 18.64 -15.40
C ILE A 373 -10.29 18.87 -13.90
N ARG A 374 -9.57 18.10 -13.08
CA ARG A 374 -9.68 18.17 -11.62
C ARG A 374 -9.27 19.54 -11.09
N LEU A 375 -8.27 20.17 -11.71
CA LEU A 375 -7.87 21.54 -11.38
C LEU A 375 -8.93 22.57 -11.80
N ALA A 376 -9.54 22.41 -12.97
CA ALA A 376 -10.64 23.28 -13.41
C ALA A 376 -11.90 23.14 -12.55
N GLU A 377 -12.17 21.94 -12.03
CA GLU A 377 -13.24 21.69 -11.07
C GLU A 377 -12.94 22.33 -9.70
N GLU A 378 -11.70 22.26 -9.24
CA GLU A 378 -11.28 22.79 -7.94
C GLU A 378 -11.16 24.33 -7.92
N PHE A 379 -10.53 24.92 -8.94
CA PHE A 379 -10.27 26.37 -9.01
C PHE A 379 -11.33 27.15 -9.80
N GLY A 380 -12.21 26.44 -10.50
CA GLY A 380 -13.31 27.01 -11.25
C GLY A 380 -12.96 27.44 -12.68
N ARG A 381 -14.01 27.85 -13.39
CA ARG A 381 -13.99 28.12 -14.83
C ARG A 381 -13.15 29.35 -15.20
N ASP A 382 -13.22 30.41 -14.40
CA ASP A 382 -12.50 31.65 -14.67
C ASP A 382 -10.99 31.42 -14.61
N TRP A 383 -10.54 30.69 -13.59
CA TRP A 383 -9.13 30.30 -13.47
C TRP A 383 -8.68 29.42 -14.65
N ALA A 384 -9.49 28.43 -15.04
CA ALA A 384 -9.19 27.58 -16.19
C ALA A 384 -9.13 28.37 -17.50
N MET A 385 -9.98 29.39 -17.67
CA MET A 385 -9.95 30.30 -18.82
C MET A 385 -8.66 31.12 -18.90
N GLU A 386 -8.11 31.52 -17.77
CA GLU A 386 -6.89 32.31 -17.70
C GLU A 386 -5.63 31.46 -17.86
N HIS A 387 -5.58 30.28 -17.24
CA HIS A 387 -4.34 29.50 -17.12
C HIS A 387 -4.29 28.25 -18.01
N ILE A 388 -5.41 27.55 -18.20
CA ILE A 388 -5.45 26.29 -18.97
C ILE A 388 -5.70 26.56 -20.45
N ILE A 389 -6.74 27.33 -20.76
CA ILE A 389 -7.22 27.50 -22.15
C ILE A 389 -6.12 28.06 -23.07
N PRO A 390 -5.37 29.12 -22.73
CA PRO A 390 -4.33 29.63 -23.62
C PRO A 390 -3.27 28.58 -23.99
N GLN A 391 -2.88 27.73 -23.04
CA GLN A 391 -1.90 26.67 -23.23
C GLN A 391 -2.43 25.57 -24.16
N VAL A 392 -3.70 25.18 -23.97
CA VAL A 392 -4.39 24.22 -24.85
C VAL A 392 -4.46 24.75 -26.30
N LEU A 393 -4.79 26.03 -26.47
CA LEU A 393 -4.87 26.68 -27.79
C LEU A 393 -3.50 26.75 -28.48
N GLU A 394 -2.43 27.08 -27.73
CA GLU A 394 -1.07 27.14 -28.25
C GLU A 394 -0.59 25.75 -28.70
N MET A 395 -0.73 24.75 -27.83
CA MET A 395 -0.27 23.38 -28.08
C MET A 395 -1.01 22.68 -29.24
N ALA A 396 -2.22 23.12 -29.58
CA ALA A 396 -2.95 22.62 -30.75
C ALA A 396 -2.18 22.84 -32.06
N ASN A 397 -1.32 23.86 -32.11
CA ASN A 397 -0.50 24.19 -33.28
C ASN A 397 0.89 23.52 -33.26
N SER A 398 1.15 22.62 -32.32
CA SER A 398 2.45 21.95 -32.19
C SER A 398 2.84 21.18 -33.46
N PRO A 399 4.11 21.22 -33.91
CA PRO A 399 4.55 20.40 -35.04
C PRO A 399 4.45 18.89 -34.77
N HIS A 400 4.49 18.47 -33.49
CA HIS A 400 4.40 17.08 -33.08
C HIS A 400 2.95 16.60 -32.96
N TYR A 401 2.58 15.63 -33.79
CA TYR A 401 1.19 15.15 -33.84
C TYR A 401 0.72 14.51 -32.52
N LEU A 402 1.62 13.87 -31.75
CA LEU A 402 1.27 13.29 -30.45
C LEU A 402 0.77 14.34 -29.44
N TYR A 403 1.31 15.56 -29.49
CA TYR A 403 0.89 16.65 -28.61
C TYR A 403 -0.44 17.23 -29.08
N ARG A 404 -0.62 17.41 -30.39
CA ARG A 404 -1.93 17.79 -30.96
C ARG A 404 -3.03 16.79 -30.61
N MET A 405 -2.73 15.49 -30.66
CA MET A 405 -3.65 14.43 -30.25
C MET A 405 -3.98 14.50 -28.75
N THR A 406 -3.00 14.82 -27.92
CA THR A 406 -3.20 15.02 -26.47
C THR A 406 -4.12 16.21 -26.22
N ILE A 407 -3.96 17.30 -26.96
CA ILE A 407 -4.84 18.48 -26.86
C ILE A 407 -6.27 18.17 -27.28
N LEU A 408 -6.48 17.41 -28.35
CA LEU A 408 -7.83 16.96 -28.72
C LEU A 408 -8.48 16.15 -27.59
N ARG A 409 -7.71 15.25 -26.96
CA ARG A 409 -8.17 14.51 -25.78
C ARG A 409 -8.52 15.46 -24.62
N SER A 410 -7.65 16.42 -24.30
CA SER A 410 -7.89 17.43 -23.26
C SER A 410 -9.14 18.27 -23.54
N ILE A 411 -9.39 18.66 -24.79
CA ILE A 411 -10.60 19.42 -25.17
C ILE A 411 -11.86 18.60 -24.93
N SER A 412 -11.86 17.32 -25.36
CA SER A 412 -13.02 16.43 -25.20
C SER A 412 -13.45 16.29 -23.74
N ILE A 413 -12.49 16.29 -22.81
CA ILE A 413 -12.74 16.10 -21.37
C ILE A 413 -12.89 17.43 -20.59
N LEU A 414 -12.32 18.54 -21.08
CA LEU A 414 -12.50 19.87 -20.47
C LEU A 414 -13.84 20.51 -20.86
N ALA A 415 -14.35 20.27 -22.07
CA ALA A 415 -15.56 20.92 -22.56
C ALA A 415 -16.80 20.79 -21.65
N PRO A 416 -17.08 19.62 -21.02
CA PRO A 416 -18.20 19.50 -20.07
C PRO A 416 -18.06 20.41 -18.84
N VAL A 417 -16.82 20.60 -18.34
CA VAL A 417 -16.54 21.41 -17.14
C VAL A 417 -16.63 22.90 -17.45
N MET A 418 -16.13 23.31 -18.61
CA MET A 418 -16.13 24.71 -19.06
C MET A 418 -17.52 25.20 -19.49
N GLY A 419 -18.42 24.30 -19.89
CA GLY A 419 -19.78 24.62 -20.30
C GLY A 419 -19.91 25.07 -21.77
N SER A 420 -21.16 25.14 -22.24
CA SER A 420 -21.53 25.36 -23.66
C SER A 420 -20.88 26.61 -24.26
N GLU A 421 -20.93 27.75 -23.56
CA GLU A 421 -20.44 29.04 -24.08
C GLU A 421 -18.94 29.00 -24.42
N ILE A 422 -18.12 28.51 -23.49
CA ILE A 422 -16.67 28.42 -23.65
C ILE A 422 -16.32 27.30 -24.64
N ALA A 423 -17.02 26.18 -24.58
CA ALA A 423 -16.86 25.08 -25.53
C ALA A 423 -17.11 25.56 -26.97
N CYS A 424 -18.16 26.35 -27.21
CA CYS A 424 -18.49 26.89 -28.52
C CYS A 424 -17.50 27.97 -28.99
N SER A 425 -17.17 28.93 -28.11
CA SER A 425 -16.42 30.14 -28.51
C SER A 425 -14.91 29.95 -28.57
N LYS A 426 -14.34 29.01 -27.79
CA LYS A 426 -12.88 28.82 -27.67
C LYS A 426 -12.41 27.45 -28.09
N LEU A 427 -13.09 26.38 -27.69
CA LEU A 427 -12.61 25.00 -27.90
C LEU A 427 -12.99 24.44 -29.27
N LEU A 428 -14.25 24.58 -29.67
CA LEU A 428 -14.75 24.07 -30.95
C LEU A 428 -13.99 24.61 -32.18
N PRO A 429 -13.63 25.91 -32.27
CA PRO A 429 -12.84 26.41 -33.40
C PRO A 429 -11.50 25.70 -33.58
N VAL A 430 -10.86 25.30 -32.48
CA VAL A 430 -9.60 24.54 -32.53
C VAL A 430 -9.81 23.14 -33.08
N VAL A 431 -10.86 22.46 -32.62
CA VAL A 431 -11.22 21.11 -33.10
C VAL A 431 -11.56 21.14 -34.59
N VAL A 432 -12.34 22.14 -35.02
CA VAL A 432 -12.68 22.34 -36.44
C VAL A 432 -11.43 22.64 -37.26
N ASN A 433 -10.51 23.48 -36.79
CA ASN A 433 -9.25 23.72 -37.50
C ASN A 433 -8.40 22.44 -37.62
N ALA A 434 -8.35 21.62 -36.57
CA ALA A 434 -7.64 20.34 -36.57
C ALA A 434 -8.22 19.29 -37.53
N SER A 435 -9.47 19.45 -38.01
CA SER A 435 -10.04 18.57 -39.06
C SER A 435 -9.23 18.61 -40.36
N LYS A 436 -8.49 19.70 -40.59
CA LYS A 436 -7.64 19.91 -41.77
C LYS A 436 -6.21 19.44 -41.57
N ASP A 437 -5.91 18.76 -40.48
CA ASP A 437 -4.56 18.27 -40.20
C ASP A 437 -4.10 17.27 -41.26
N ARG A 438 -2.81 17.29 -41.62
CA ARG A 438 -2.22 16.35 -42.58
C ARG A 438 -2.21 14.88 -42.09
N VAL A 439 -2.32 14.65 -40.79
CA VAL A 439 -2.23 13.33 -40.17
C VAL A 439 -3.62 12.74 -39.94
N ALA A 440 -3.93 11.60 -40.58
CA ALA A 440 -5.21 10.90 -40.44
C ALA A 440 -5.60 10.61 -38.97
N ASN A 441 -4.61 10.26 -38.13
CA ASN A 441 -4.84 10.03 -36.70
C ASN A 441 -5.40 11.24 -35.96
N ILE A 442 -5.06 12.46 -36.40
CA ILE A 442 -5.64 13.67 -35.84
C ILE A 442 -7.08 13.81 -36.32
N LYS A 443 -7.32 13.67 -37.63
CA LYS A 443 -8.64 13.82 -38.24
C LYS A 443 -9.69 12.86 -37.66
N PHE A 444 -9.37 11.57 -37.48
CA PHE A 444 -10.37 10.65 -36.92
C PHE A 444 -10.61 10.93 -35.43
N ASN A 445 -9.61 11.43 -34.69
CA ASN A 445 -9.83 11.87 -33.31
C ASN A 445 -10.64 13.15 -33.26
N VAL A 446 -10.49 14.07 -34.22
CA VAL A 446 -11.38 15.22 -34.39
C VAL A 446 -12.83 14.77 -34.53
N ALA A 447 -13.11 13.77 -35.39
CA ALA A 447 -14.47 13.24 -35.51
C ALA A 447 -15.04 12.72 -34.17
N LYS A 448 -14.22 12.00 -33.38
CA LYS A 448 -14.61 11.54 -32.03
C LYS A 448 -14.87 12.70 -31.07
N VAL A 449 -14.00 13.73 -31.08
CA VAL A 449 -14.17 14.91 -30.21
C VAL A 449 -15.42 15.67 -30.60
N LEU A 450 -15.63 15.92 -31.89
CA LEU A 450 -16.83 16.57 -32.42
C LEU A 450 -18.10 15.85 -31.98
N GLN A 451 -18.13 14.51 -32.06
CA GLN A 451 -19.23 13.70 -31.53
C GLN A 451 -19.45 13.93 -30.02
N SER A 452 -18.38 13.96 -29.23
CA SER A 452 -18.47 14.21 -27.77
C SER A 452 -18.94 15.62 -27.41
N LEU A 453 -18.78 16.60 -28.30
CA LEU A 453 -19.21 17.98 -28.08
C LEU A 453 -20.69 18.22 -28.41
N VAL A 454 -21.32 17.36 -29.22
CA VAL A 454 -22.75 17.47 -29.60
C VAL A 454 -23.68 17.68 -28.40
N PRO A 455 -23.61 16.91 -27.30
CA PRO A 455 -24.50 17.11 -26.16
C PRO A 455 -24.19 18.36 -25.32
N ILE A 456 -23.06 19.02 -25.57
CA ILE A 456 -22.57 20.16 -24.77
C ILE A 456 -22.94 21.49 -25.43
N VAL A 457 -22.87 21.55 -26.77
CA VAL A 457 -23.12 22.77 -27.56
C VAL A 457 -24.60 22.92 -27.91
N ASP A 458 -25.01 24.14 -28.25
CA ASP A 458 -26.38 24.40 -28.70
C ASP A 458 -26.70 23.65 -30.01
N LYS A 459 -27.95 23.19 -30.17
CA LYS A 459 -28.42 22.49 -31.39
C LYS A 459 -28.05 23.25 -32.67
N SER A 460 -28.21 24.58 -32.69
CA SER A 460 -27.83 25.39 -33.86
C SER A 460 -26.33 25.37 -34.17
N VAL A 461 -25.45 25.23 -33.17
CA VAL A 461 -24.00 25.15 -33.36
C VAL A 461 -23.62 23.76 -33.87
N ALA A 462 -24.27 22.72 -33.34
CA ALA A 462 -24.10 21.35 -33.84
C ALA A 462 -24.47 21.26 -35.33
N GLU A 463 -25.61 21.83 -35.74
CA GLU A 463 -26.07 21.81 -37.14
C GLU A 463 -25.23 22.68 -38.08
N LYS A 464 -24.81 23.88 -37.65
CA LYS A 464 -24.13 24.84 -38.54
C LYS A 464 -22.62 24.64 -38.62
N THR A 465 -22.02 24.03 -37.60
CA THR A 465 -20.55 23.94 -37.49
C THR A 465 -20.07 22.50 -37.41
N ILE A 466 -20.63 21.69 -36.51
CA ILE A 466 -20.16 20.30 -36.30
C ILE A 466 -20.57 19.41 -37.47
N TYR A 467 -21.85 19.46 -37.88
CA TYR A 467 -22.38 18.60 -38.94
C TYR A 467 -21.64 18.79 -40.28
N PRO A 468 -21.43 20.00 -40.82
CA PRO A 468 -20.70 20.17 -42.08
C PRO A 468 -19.25 19.68 -41.98
N CYS A 469 -18.60 19.86 -40.83
CA CYS A 469 -17.23 19.38 -40.61
C CYS A 469 -17.16 17.85 -40.63
N LEU A 470 -18.14 17.16 -40.03
CA LEU A 470 -18.21 15.69 -40.08
C LEU A 470 -18.54 15.18 -41.50
N VAL A 471 -19.34 15.89 -42.28
CA VAL A 471 -19.58 15.55 -43.70
C VAL A 471 -18.30 15.68 -44.52
N GLU A 472 -17.49 16.72 -44.31
CA GLU A 472 -16.19 16.85 -44.98
C GLU A 472 -15.26 15.67 -44.62
N LEU A 473 -15.22 15.28 -43.34
CA LEU A 473 -14.43 14.14 -42.86
C LEU A 473 -14.97 12.78 -43.35
N SER A 474 -16.27 12.65 -43.65
CA SER A 474 -16.84 11.39 -44.17
C SER A 474 -16.40 11.08 -45.60
N GLU A 475 -15.89 12.08 -46.32
CA GLU A 475 -15.33 11.97 -47.66
C GLU A 475 -13.79 11.85 -47.66
N ASP A 476 -13.14 11.75 -46.50
CA ASP A 476 -11.68 11.65 -46.41
C ASP A 476 -11.16 10.37 -47.08
N SER A 477 -9.93 10.41 -47.60
CA SER A 477 -9.24 9.24 -48.17
C SER A 477 -8.99 8.11 -47.18
N ASP A 478 -8.84 8.42 -45.89
CA ASP A 478 -8.55 7.44 -44.84
C ASP A 478 -9.81 6.74 -44.32
N VAL A 479 -9.75 5.41 -44.18
CA VAL A 479 -10.90 4.57 -43.80
C VAL A 479 -11.38 4.87 -42.37
N ASP A 480 -10.46 5.07 -41.43
CA ASP A 480 -10.80 5.30 -40.03
C ASP A 480 -11.43 6.69 -39.85
N VAL A 481 -10.92 7.68 -40.58
CA VAL A 481 -11.50 9.04 -40.61
C VAL A 481 -12.96 8.97 -41.07
N ARG A 482 -13.24 8.29 -42.19
CA ARG A 482 -14.61 8.11 -42.68
C ARG A 482 -15.49 7.36 -41.67
N TYR A 483 -14.97 6.29 -41.06
CA TYR A 483 -15.72 5.50 -40.10
C TYR A 483 -16.18 6.33 -38.90
N PHE A 484 -15.25 7.03 -38.23
CA PHE A 484 -15.59 7.85 -37.06
C PHE A 484 -16.41 9.09 -37.41
N ALA A 485 -16.23 9.68 -38.59
CA ALA A 485 -17.05 10.79 -39.08
C ALA A 485 -18.52 10.36 -39.25
N ASN A 486 -18.76 9.21 -39.88
CA ASN A 486 -20.10 8.65 -40.06
C ASN A 486 -20.78 8.31 -38.72
N GLN A 487 -20.03 7.79 -37.74
CA GLN A 487 -20.56 7.59 -36.38
C GLN A 487 -20.98 8.92 -35.73
N GLY A 488 -20.19 9.97 -35.89
CA GLY A 488 -20.53 11.31 -35.41
C GLY A 488 -21.82 11.85 -36.06
N LEU A 489 -21.98 11.70 -37.38
CA LEU A 489 -23.19 12.13 -38.10
C LEU A 489 -24.45 11.41 -37.61
N GLN A 490 -24.36 10.10 -37.39
CA GLN A 490 -25.46 9.32 -36.82
C GLN A 490 -25.85 9.85 -35.44
N SER A 491 -24.86 10.18 -34.59
CA SER A 491 -25.10 10.74 -33.26
C SER A 491 -25.85 12.07 -33.29
N ILE A 492 -25.55 12.95 -34.25
CA ILE A 492 -26.25 14.23 -34.42
C ILE A 492 -27.70 14.00 -34.86
N ASN A 493 -27.91 13.11 -35.84
CA ASN A 493 -29.25 12.79 -36.35
C ASN A 493 -30.15 12.18 -35.27
N HIS A 494 -29.59 11.39 -34.36
CA HIS A 494 -30.33 10.90 -33.19
C HIS A 494 -30.67 12.03 -32.20
N ALA A 495 -29.74 12.95 -31.94
CA ALA A 495 -29.95 14.08 -31.02
C ALA A 495 -30.93 15.16 -31.54
N THR A 496 -31.14 15.25 -32.86
CA THR A 496 -32.15 16.14 -33.46
C THR A 496 -33.54 15.51 -33.50
N MET A 497 -33.65 14.18 -33.46
CA MET A 497 -34.94 13.46 -33.37
C MET A 497 -35.47 13.30 -31.94
N SER A 498 -34.63 13.53 -30.92
CA SER A 498 -34.99 13.61 -29.49
C SER A 498 -35.12 15.06 -29.02
#